data_AF-T1A856-F1
#
_entry.id   AF-T1A856-F1
#
_cell.length_a   1.000
_cell.length_b   1.000
_cell.length_c   1.000
_cell.angle_alpha   90.00
_cell.angle_beta   90.00
_cell.angle_gamma   90.00
#
_symmetry.space_group_name_H-M   'P 1'
#
loop_
_entity.id
_entity.type
_entity.pdbx_description
1 polymer ?
#
loop_
_entity_poly.entity_id
_entity_poly.type
_entity_poly.pdbx_seq_one_letter_code
_entity_poly.pdbx_strand_id
1 'polypeptide(L)'
;MESIVYDHQIERIWRDKDSVDFETYVHTKPPRIRCPEHGIVLTDIPWAEKSSRFTTRFETHAIEVLQSTDVTKASAILGISC
;
A
#
# COMPACT_ATOMS: atom_id res chain seq x y z
N MET A 1 11.08 -4.67 29.50
CA MET A 1 10.99 -3.60 28.49
C MET A 1 9.63 -3.76 27.83
N GLU A 2 8.64 -2.97 28.24
CA GLU A 2 7.29 -3.05 27.64
C GLU A 2 7.36 -2.68 26.16
N SER A 3 6.65 -3.44 25.33
CA SER A 3 6.57 -3.19 23.89
C SER A 3 5.80 -1.89 23.62
N ILE A 4 6.31 -1.05 22.73
CA ILE A 4 5.58 0.14 22.24
C ILE A 4 4.35 -0.24 21.41
N VAL A 5 4.29 -1.48 20.91
CA VAL A 5 3.18 -2.00 20.12
C VAL A 5 2.04 -2.36 21.05
N TYR A 6 0.88 -1.72 20.85
CA TYR A 6 -0.34 -1.97 21.60
C TYR A 6 -1.05 -3.21 21.08
N ASP A 7 -1.39 -3.23 19.79
CA ASP A 7 -1.96 -4.38 19.09
C ASP A 7 -1.72 -4.25 17.57
N HIS A 8 -2.33 -5.13 16.79
CA HIS A 8 -2.32 -5.08 15.33
C HIS A 8 -3.75 -4.97 14.81
N GLN A 9 -3.94 -4.17 13.76
CA GLN A 9 -5.20 -4.12 13.06
C GLN A 9 -5.50 -5.43 12.32
N ILE A 10 -6.69 -5.50 11.74
CA ILE A 10 -7.01 -6.52 10.74
C ILE A 10 -6.00 -6.48 9.59
N GLU A 11 -5.84 -7.61 8.91
CA GLU A 11 -4.97 -7.68 7.75
C GLU A 11 -5.41 -6.70 6.67
N ARG A 12 -4.44 -5.96 6.15
CA ARG A 12 -4.57 -5.11 4.97
C ARG A 12 -3.64 -5.65 3.89
N ILE A 13 -4.15 -5.60 2.66
CA ILE A 13 -3.47 -6.08 1.47
C ILE A 13 -3.31 -4.89 0.52
N TRP A 14 -2.10 -4.73 -0.02
CA TRP A 14 -1.80 -3.75 -1.06
C TRP A 14 -1.33 -4.47 -2.32
N ARG A 15 -1.78 -4.02 -3.48
CA ARG A 15 -1.20 -4.40 -4.77
C ARG A 15 0.11 -3.65 -4.97
N ASP A 16 1.21 -4.38 -5.15
CA ASP A 16 2.54 -3.83 -5.43
C ASP A 16 2.85 -3.91 -6.93
N LYS A 17 3.92 -3.24 -7.37
CA LYS A 17 4.44 -3.38 -8.74
C LYS A 17 4.77 -4.85 -9.03
N ASP A 18 4.31 -5.32 -10.18
CA ASP A 18 4.50 -6.70 -10.64
C ASP A 18 5.97 -7.07 -10.64
N SER A 19 6.22 -8.28 -10.17
CA SER A 19 7.54 -8.88 -10.17
C SER A 19 7.59 -9.88 -11.31
N VAL A 20 8.31 -9.52 -12.36
CA VAL A 20 8.35 -10.31 -13.60
C VAL A 20 6.94 -10.42 -14.18
N ASP A 21 6.40 -11.63 -14.35
CA ASP A 21 5.08 -11.90 -14.92
C ASP A 21 4.02 -12.20 -13.84
N PHE A 22 4.30 -11.85 -12.58
CA PHE A 22 3.44 -12.18 -11.45
C PHE A 22 2.92 -10.94 -10.73
N GLU A 23 1.62 -11.00 -10.46
CA GLU A 23 1.00 -10.08 -9.52
C GLU A 23 1.63 -10.21 -8.13
N THR A 24 1.99 -9.08 -7.55
CA THR A 24 2.67 -9.01 -6.25
C THR A 24 1.80 -8.25 -5.26
N TYR A 25 1.68 -8.81 -4.06
CA TYR A 25 0.83 -8.28 -3.00
C TYR A 25 1.60 -8.19 -1.67
N VAL A 26 1.43 -7.08 -0.96
CA VAL A 26 1.96 -6.90 0.41
C VAL A 26 0.84 -7.22 1.39
N HIS A 27 1.05 -8.22 2.25
CA HIS A 27 0.13 -8.60 3.32
C HIS A 27 0.71 -8.12 4.64
N THR A 28 -0.02 -7.31 5.39
CA THR A 28 0.43 -6.85 6.71
C THR A 28 -0.76 -6.60 7.62
N LYS A 29 -0.57 -6.82 8.91
CA LYS A 29 -1.48 -6.34 9.97
C LYS A 29 -0.85 -5.09 10.58
N PRO A 30 -1.24 -3.87 10.18
CA PRO A 30 -0.62 -2.65 10.66
C PRO A 30 -0.59 -2.57 12.19
N PRO A 31 0.57 -2.34 12.82
CA PRO A 31 0.62 -2.20 14.27
C PRO A 31 0.03 -0.85 14.69
N ARG A 32 -0.71 -0.86 15.80
CA ARG A 32 -1.02 0.35 16.55
C ARG A 32 -0.06 0.45 17.72
N ILE A 33 0.49 1.63 17.94
CA ILE A 33 1.48 1.88 18.99
C ILE A 33 0.88 2.77 20.09
N ARG A 34 1.40 2.65 21.30
CA ARG A 34 1.08 3.54 22.42
C ARG A 34 2.01 4.75 22.39
N CYS A 35 1.54 5.86 21.83
CA CYS A 35 2.21 7.15 21.90
C CYS A 35 1.91 7.84 23.24
N PRO A 36 2.92 8.29 24.01
CA PRO A 36 2.70 8.99 25.28
C PRO A 36 1.85 10.27 25.15
N GLU A 37 1.95 10.97 24.02
CA GLU A 37 1.28 12.25 23.78
C GLU A 37 -0.10 12.09 23.12
N HIS A 38 -0.25 11.11 22.23
CA HIS A 38 -1.41 10.96 21.34
C HIS A 38 -2.29 9.74 21.65
N GLY A 39 -1.91 8.91 22.62
CA GLY A 39 -2.62 7.66 22.93
C GLY A 39 -2.30 6.53 21.94
N ILE A 40 -3.31 5.71 21.59
CA ILE A 40 -3.12 4.59 20.65
C ILE A 40 -3.24 5.11 19.22
N VAL A 41 -2.14 5.08 18.46
CA VAL A 41 -2.09 5.57 17.08
C VAL A 41 -1.72 4.46 16.11
N LEU A 42 -2.25 4.53 14.89
CA LEU A 42 -1.82 3.65 13.80
C LEU A 42 -0.45 4.10 13.32
N THR A 43 0.46 3.15 13.11
CA THR A 43 1.77 3.44 12.52
C THR A 43 1.63 3.84 11.05
N ASP A 44 2.53 4.69 10.59
CA ASP A 44 2.65 5.01 9.17
C ASP A 44 3.12 3.77 8.41
N ILE A 45 2.51 3.54 7.25
CA ILE A 45 2.88 2.46 6.35
C ILE A 45 3.84 3.02 5.31
N PRO A 46 5.14 2.66 5.34
CA PRO A 46 6.15 3.37 4.55
C PRO A 46 6.02 3.14 3.03
N TRP A 47 5.22 2.15 2.61
CA TRP A 47 4.98 1.83 1.21
C TRP A 47 3.58 2.23 0.73
N ALA A 48 2.73 2.87 1.54
CA ALA A 48 1.38 3.21 1.09
C ALA A 48 0.74 4.34 1.88
N GLU A 49 0.00 5.19 1.17
CA GLU A 49 -0.86 6.20 1.77
C GLU A 49 -1.98 5.58 2.61
N LYS A 50 -2.48 6.35 3.58
CA LYS A 50 -3.42 5.89 4.62
C LYS A 50 -4.60 5.07 4.08
N SER A 51 -5.16 5.47 2.95
CA SER A 51 -6.33 4.82 2.33
C SER A 51 -6.03 4.08 1.03
N SER A 52 -4.77 4.04 0.56
CA SER A 52 -4.45 3.43 -0.73
C SER A 52 -4.55 1.91 -0.72
N ARG A 53 -5.06 1.31 -1.79
CA ARG A 53 -5.00 -0.15 -1.99
C ARG A 53 -3.75 -0.58 -2.76
N PHE A 54 -2.91 0.38 -3.11
CA PHE A 54 -1.70 0.21 -3.90
C PHE A 54 -0.49 0.63 -3.07
N THR A 55 0.67 0.07 -3.39
CA THR A 55 1.93 0.58 -2.86
C THR A 55 2.33 1.84 -3.63
N THR A 56 3.18 2.68 -3.04
CA THR A 56 3.82 3.82 -3.70
C THR A 56 4.57 3.39 -4.95
N ARG A 57 5.16 2.17 -4.96
CA ARG A 57 5.82 1.59 -6.14
C ARG A 57 4.84 1.32 -7.27
N PHE A 58 3.66 0.77 -6.96
CA PHE A 58 2.61 0.56 -7.95
C PHE A 58 2.08 1.90 -8.47
N GLU A 59 1.78 2.85 -7.58
CA GLU A 59 1.28 4.18 -7.96
C GLU A 59 2.28 4.93 -8.86
N THR A 60 3.56 4.87 -8.53
CA THR A 60 4.63 5.45 -9.38
C THR A 60 4.62 4.83 -10.77
N HIS A 61 4.53 3.50 -10.86
CA HIS A 61 4.45 2.81 -12.14
C HIS A 61 3.17 3.17 -12.92
N ALA A 62 2.04 3.30 -12.23
CA ALA A 62 0.78 3.70 -12.85
C ALA A 62 0.85 5.11 -13.46
N ILE A 63 1.52 6.04 -12.79
CA ILE A 63 1.77 7.39 -13.32
C ILE A 63 2.63 7.33 -14.59
N GLU A 64 3.71 6.55 -14.60
CA GLU A 64 4.59 6.39 -15.78
C GLU A 64 3.81 5.84 -16.99
N VAL A 65 2.95 4.85 -16.77
CA VAL A 65 2.10 4.26 -17.82
C VAL A 65 1.09 5.28 -18.33
N LEU A 66 0.38 5.99 -17.43
CA LEU A 66 -0.61 7.02 -17.79
C LEU A 66 0.02 8.21 -18.52
N GLN A 67 1.29 8.51 -18.29
CA GLN A 67 2.03 9.53 -19.06
C GLN A 67 2.36 9.07 -20.49
N SER A 68 2.38 7.77 -20.73
CA SER A 68 2.82 7.16 -22.00
C SER A 68 1.67 6.62 -22.84
N THR A 69 0.46 6.50 -22.28
CA THR A 69 -0.70 5.88 -22.92
C THR A 69 -2.02 6.57 -22.53
N ASP A 70 -3.10 6.25 -23.24
CA ASP A 70 -4.44 6.61 -22.78
C ASP A 70 -4.89 5.76 -21.57
N VAL A 71 -5.99 6.16 -20.93
CA VAL A 71 -6.53 5.52 -19.72
C VAL A 71 -6.97 4.07 -19.97
N THR A 72 -7.54 3.77 -21.14
CA THR A 72 -7.99 2.41 -21.48
C THR A 72 -6.81 1.46 -21.67
N LYS A 73 -5.74 1.93 -22.31
CA LYS A 73 -4.51 1.16 -22.46
C LYS A 73 -3.76 1.05 -21.13
N ALA A 74 -3.75 2.10 -20.32
CA ALA A 74 -3.12 2.08 -19.01
C ALA A 74 -3.78 1.06 -18.08
N SER A 75 -5.11 1.01 -18.04
CA SER A 75 -5.84 0.06 -17.21
C SER A 75 -5.61 -1.39 -17.64
N ALA A 76 -5.53 -1.64 -18.95
CA ALA A 76 -5.17 -2.95 -19.49
C ALA A 76 -3.74 -3.37 -19.13
N ILE A 77 -2.76 -2.46 -19.20
CA ILE A 77 -1.36 -2.73 -18.82
C ILE A 77 -1.23 -2.98 -17.32
N LEU A 78 -1.92 -2.18 -16.50
CA LEU A 78 -1.83 -2.23 -15.03
C LEU A 78 -2.70 -3.33 -14.41
N GLY A 79 -3.54 -4.01 -15.21
CA GLY A 79 -4.43 -5.06 -14.73
C GLY A 79 -5.51 -4.56 -13.77
N ILE A 80 -5.93 -3.29 -13.89
CA ILE A 80 -6.94 -2.68 -13.02
C ILE A 80 -8.17 -2.27 -13.83
N SER A 81 -9.34 -2.30 -13.20
CA SER A 81 -10.57 -1.79 -13.81
C SER A 81 -10.65 -0.26 -13.63
N CYS A 82 -11.03 0.45 -14.71
CA CYS A 82 -11.45 1.85 -14.66
C CYS A 82 -12.82 2.01 -13.99
#